data_AF-A0A1F7WK13-F1
#
_entry.id   AF-A0A1F7WK13-F1
#
_cell.length_a   1.000
_cell.length_b   1.000
_cell.length_c   1.000
_cell.angle_alpha   90.00
_cell.angle_beta   90.00
_cell.angle_gamma   90.00
#
_symmetry.space_group_name_H-M   'P 1'
#
loop_
_entity.id
_entity.type
_entity.pdbx_description
1 polymer ?
#
loop_
_entity_poly.entity_id
_entity_poly.type
_entity_poly.pdbx_seq_one_letter_code
_entity_poly.pdbx_strand_id
1 'polypeptide(L)'
;MYKSILKSVFMVLVLSLVFSSSPSFCADKAEAASSRAKVTGSSIVFTLMEKKVASVNDLIDTLLIFKNISIEKLSLDEKVKILRDAKVIGGRVKINGEGLLNKGFAALLFHGALNLRGGLTLRLTGRSQRNCLQDMIYLKIMPDSSAKDKMSGPELVSLLQRAKEFNLAKAGIAEEPQAASEVVQEKVEKIETRK
;
A
#
# COMPACT_ATOMS: atom_id res chain seq x y z
N MET A 1 -57.82 4.60 -16.99
CA MET A 1 -56.37 4.54 -17.29
C MET A 1 -55.51 5.63 -16.63
N TYR A 2 -55.99 6.43 -15.67
CA TYR A 2 -55.20 7.49 -15.00
C TYR A 2 -54.50 7.09 -13.69
N LYS A 3 -54.81 5.91 -13.12
CA LYS A 3 -54.31 5.50 -11.79
C LYS A 3 -52.85 5.04 -11.75
N SER A 4 -52.23 4.68 -12.88
CA SER A 4 -50.84 4.19 -12.90
C SER A 4 -49.79 5.29 -13.05
N ILE A 5 -50.13 6.42 -13.69
CA ILE A 5 -49.18 7.50 -13.95
C ILE A 5 -48.89 8.29 -12.66
N LEU A 6 -49.90 8.45 -11.80
CA LEU A 6 -49.77 9.19 -10.53
C LEU A 6 -48.81 8.51 -9.54
N LYS A 7 -48.72 7.18 -9.55
CA LYS A 7 -47.80 6.43 -8.68
C LYS A 7 -46.33 6.61 -9.08
N SER A 8 -46.04 6.80 -10.36
CA SER A 8 -44.67 6.96 -10.83
C SER A 8 -44.09 8.33 -10.50
N VAL A 9 -44.91 9.38 -10.53
CA VAL A 9 -44.46 10.74 -10.15
C VAL A 9 -44.26 10.84 -8.63
N PHE A 10 -45.12 10.19 -7.84
CA PHE A 10 -44.99 10.19 -6.38
C PHE A 10 -43.72 9.46 -5.90
N MET A 11 -43.27 8.42 -6.61
CA MET A 11 -42.06 7.67 -6.24
C MET A 11 -40.77 8.45 -6.53
N VAL A 12 -40.74 9.30 -7.56
CA VAL A 12 -39.56 10.12 -7.88
C VAL A 12 -39.42 11.30 -6.91
N LEU A 13 -40.53 11.84 -6.39
CA LEU A 13 -40.51 12.98 -5.47
C LEU A 13 -40.09 12.62 -4.04
N VAL A 14 -40.29 11.37 -3.62
CA VAL A 14 -39.86 10.89 -2.29
C VAL A 14 -38.35 10.58 -2.26
N LEU A 15 -37.72 10.30 -3.40
CA LEU A 15 -36.29 9.97 -3.47
C LEU A 15 -35.36 11.20 -3.37
N SER A 16 -35.87 12.41 -3.58
CA SER A 16 -35.10 13.66 -3.47
C SER A 16 -35.11 14.31 -2.07
N LEU A 17 -35.82 13.74 -1.09
CA LEU A 17 -35.98 14.32 0.25
C LEU A 17 -35.17 13.64 1.38
N VAL A 18 -34.32 12.67 1.05
CA VAL A 18 -33.46 11.98 2.05
C VAL A 18 -32.04 12.58 2.12
N PHE A 19 -31.78 13.73 1.47
CA PHE A 19 -30.46 14.38 1.49
C PHE A 19 -30.36 15.64 2.37
N SER A 20 -31.28 15.86 3.32
CA SER A 20 -31.15 16.95 4.29
C SER A 20 -31.49 16.54 5.73
N SER A 21 -30.47 16.15 6.49
CA SER A 21 -30.32 16.48 7.93
C SER A 21 -28.99 15.93 8.44
N SER A 22 -27.96 16.78 8.58
CA SER A 22 -27.54 17.48 9.83
C SER A 22 -26.52 16.62 10.63
N PRO A 23 -25.54 17.19 11.40
CA PRO A 23 -25.57 18.50 12.05
C PRO A 23 -24.27 19.33 12.02
N SER A 24 -24.44 20.60 12.39
CA SER A 24 -23.45 21.52 12.92
C SER A 24 -22.63 20.89 14.05
N PHE A 25 -21.31 20.93 13.96
CA PHE A 25 -20.41 20.69 15.08
C PHE A 25 -19.62 21.96 15.36
N CYS A 26 -20.04 22.68 16.39
CA CYS A 26 -19.19 23.62 17.10
C CYS A 26 -18.13 22.78 17.84
N ALA A 27 -16.85 23.01 17.54
CA ALA A 27 -15.75 22.62 18.42
C ALA A 27 -14.72 23.76 18.44
N ASP A 28 -14.88 24.57 19.49
CA ASP A 28 -13.91 25.51 20.03
C ASP A 28 -12.63 24.77 20.48
N LYS A 29 -11.47 25.45 20.34
CA LYS A 29 -10.20 25.24 21.06
C LYS A 29 -9.55 23.84 21.10
N ALA A 30 -8.49 23.70 20.30
CA ALA A 30 -7.16 23.29 20.78
C ALA A 30 -6.10 23.57 19.68
N GLU A 31 -5.80 24.85 19.46
CA GLU A 31 -4.59 25.25 18.74
C GLU A 31 -3.39 25.08 19.69
N ALA A 32 -3.01 23.82 19.92
CA ALA A 32 -1.69 23.50 20.42
C ALA A 32 -0.78 23.41 19.19
N ALA A 33 -0.06 24.50 18.97
CA ALA A 33 1.07 24.61 18.09
C ALA A 33 2.01 23.40 18.28
N SER A 34 1.97 22.46 17.34
CA SER A 34 3.07 21.53 17.10
C SER A 34 3.43 21.69 15.63
N SER A 35 4.47 22.48 15.40
CA SER A 35 5.18 22.65 14.13
C SER A 35 5.78 21.31 13.69
N ARG A 36 4.94 20.39 13.21
CA ARG A 36 5.39 19.12 12.63
C ARG A 36 5.58 19.32 11.14
N ALA A 37 6.84 19.27 10.75
CA ALA A 37 7.36 19.45 9.40
C ALA A 37 6.49 18.77 8.33
N LYS A 38 6.41 19.40 7.15
CA LYS A 38 5.81 18.85 5.94
C LYS A 38 6.30 17.41 5.75
N VAL A 39 5.43 16.44 6.03
CA VAL A 39 5.76 15.01 5.93
C VAL A 39 5.77 14.64 4.45
N THR A 40 6.90 14.93 3.82
CA THR A 40 7.19 14.52 2.44
C THR A 40 7.36 13.00 2.43
N GLY A 41 6.99 12.30 1.36
CA GLY A 41 7.10 10.82 1.31
C GLY A 41 8.50 10.29 1.66
N SER A 42 9.55 11.11 1.48
CA SER A 42 10.91 10.83 1.94
C SER A 42 11.04 10.71 3.46
N SER A 43 10.42 11.59 4.27
CA SER A 43 10.56 11.53 5.73
C SER A 43 9.93 10.28 6.33
N ILE A 44 8.83 9.80 5.75
CA ILE A 44 8.21 8.52 6.13
C ILE A 44 9.21 7.38 5.88
N VAL A 45 9.80 7.31 4.68
CA VAL A 45 10.79 6.27 4.35
C VAL A 45 11.98 6.30 5.32
N PHE A 46 12.50 7.48 5.66
CA PHE A 46 13.59 7.59 6.64
C PHE A 46 13.17 7.06 8.02
N THR A 47 12.00 7.45 8.53
CA THR A 47 11.51 6.95 9.83
C THR A 47 11.25 5.43 9.83
N LEU A 48 10.95 4.84 8.67
CA LEU A 48 10.80 3.39 8.55
C LEU A 48 12.14 2.67 8.67
N MET A 49 13.21 3.22 8.13
CA MET A 49 14.53 2.58 8.17
C MET A 49 15.04 2.36 9.60
N GLU A 50 14.64 3.19 10.54
CA GLU A 50 15.03 3.09 11.95
C GLU A 50 14.19 2.08 12.75
N LYS A 51 13.02 1.68 12.23
CA LYS A 51 12.08 0.81 12.96
C LYS A 51 12.43 -0.66 12.84
N LYS A 52 12.67 -1.30 13.98
CA LYS A 52 12.89 -2.77 14.07
C LYS A 52 11.68 -3.57 13.57
N VAL A 53 10.46 -3.15 13.92
CA VAL A 53 9.21 -3.77 13.49
C VAL A 53 8.26 -2.68 13.00
N ALA A 54 7.72 -2.84 11.81
CA ALA A 54 6.78 -1.90 11.22
C ALA A 54 5.37 -2.08 11.79
N SER A 55 4.61 -1.00 11.85
CA SER A 55 3.18 -1.01 12.19
C SER A 55 2.30 -1.14 10.94
N VAL A 56 1.02 -1.44 11.12
CA VAL A 56 0.06 -1.43 10.00
C VAL A 56 -0.16 -0.01 9.47
N ASN A 57 -0.06 1.02 10.31
CA ASN A 57 -0.11 2.42 9.87
C ASN A 57 1.02 2.74 8.87
N ASP A 58 2.24 2.29 9.19
CA ASP A 58 3.42 2.42 8.32
C ASP A 58 3.19 1.77 6.94
N LEU A 59 2.49 0.63 6.89
CA LEU A 59 2.10 -0.03 5.65
C LEU A 59 1.09 0.80 4.83
N ILE A 60 0.12 1.41 5.49
CA ILE A 60 -0.89 2.25 4.82
C ILE A 60 -0.21 3.46 4.19
N ASP A 61 0.69 4.12 4.92
CA ASP A 61 1.44 5.26 4.43
C ASP A 61 2.32 4.90 3.23
N THR A 62 3.01 3.76 3.28
CA THR A 62 3.79 3.27 2.14
C THR A 62 2.93 2.91 0.93
N LEU A 63 1.71 2.40 1.12
CA LEU A 63 0.77 2.15 0.02
C LEU A 63 0.25 3.44 -0.63
N LEU A 64 0.04 4.50 0.15
CA LEU A 64 -0.33 5.81 -0.39
C LEU A 64 0.81 6.39 -1.23
N ILE A 65 2.05 6.30 -0.73
CA ILE A 65 3.25 6.67 -1.49
C ILE A 65 3.33 5.86 -2.80
N PHE A 66 3.06 4.57 -2.74
CA PHE A 66 3.08 3.70 -3.91
C PHE A 66 2.05 4.10 -4.97
N LYS A 67 0.85 4.53 -4.55
CA LYS A 67 -0.21 5.01 -5.44
C LYS A 67 -0.05 6.47 -5.87
N ASN A 68 1.01 7.15 -5.41
CA ASN A 68 1.24 8.57 -5.65
C ASN A 68 0.07 9.46 -5.16
N ILE A 69 -0.52 9.11 -4.01
CA ILE A 69 -1.60 9.85 -3.36
C ILE A 69 -1.02 10.70 -2.23
N SER A 70 -1.41 11.97 -2.17
CA SER A 70 -0.95 12.90 -1.13
C SER A 70 -1.37 12.45 0.27
N ILE A 71 -0.44 12.51 1.23
CA ILE A 71 -0.59 12.00 2.60
C ILE A 71 -1.07 13.10 3.56
N GLU A 72 -1.20 14.34 3.06
CA GLU A 72 -1.37 15.52 3.91
C GLU A 72 -2.67 15.48 4.71
N LYS A 73 -2.51 15.42 6.05
CA LYS A 73 -3.55 15.59 7.08
C LYS A 73 -4.74 14.62 7.02
N LEU A 74 -4.58 13.45 6.41
CA LEU A 74 -5.64 12.44 6.38
C LEU A 74 -5.66 11.63 7.68
N SER A 75 -6.86 11.42 8.24
CA SER A 75 -7.05 10.46 9.33
C SER A 75 -6.84 9.02 8.84
N LEU A 76 -6.55 8.09 9.75
CA LEU A 76 -6.35 6.67 9.38
C LEU A 76 -7.56 6.10 8.62
N ASP A 77 -8.76 6.48 9.04
CA ASP A 77 -10.00 6.02 8.43
C ASP A 77 -10.17 6.57 7.01
N GLU A 78 -9.78 7.82 6.77
CA GLU A 78 -9.77 8.42 5.44
C GLU A 78 -8.76 7.74 4.52
N LYS A 79 -7.54 7.47 5.02
CA LYS A 79 -6.52 6.73 4.25
C LYS A 79 -7.03 5.34 3.85
N VAL A 80 -7.66 4.63 4.78
CA VAL A 80 -8.26 3.32 4.52
C VAL A 80 -9.41 3.41 3.52
N LYS A 81 -10.25 4.46 3.61
CA LYS A 81 -11.34 4.70 2.67
C LYS A 81 -10.82 4.90 1.25
N ILE A 82 -9.83 5.77 1.07
CA ILE A 82 -9.17 6.02 -0.23
C ILE A 82 -8.62 4.72 -0.82
N LEU A 83 -7.95 3.89 -0.01
CA LEU A 83 -7.39 2.62 -0.46
C LEU A 83 -8.46 1.55 -0.77
N ARG A 84 -9.62 1.60 -0.11
CA ARG A 84 -10.78 0.75 -0.45
C ARG A 84 -11.42 1.18 -1.76
N ASP A 85 -11.56 2.48 -1.98
CA ASP A 85 -12.09 3.05 -3.22
C ASP A 85 -11.17 2.69 -4.41
N ALA A 86 -9.85 2.69 -4.17
CA ALA A 86 -8.83 2.21 -5.11
C ALA A 86 -8.77 0.67 -5.25
N LYS A 87 -9.66 -0.09 -4.61
CA LYS A 87 -9.72 -1.58 -4.59
C LYS A 87 -8.43 -2.27 -4.13
N VAL A 88 -7.57 -1.57 -3.40
CA VAL A 88 -6.35 -2.12 -2.80
C VAL A 88 -6.72 -3.00 -1.60
N ILE A 89 -7.59 -2.46 -0.73
CA ILE A 89 -8.06 -3.13 0.48
C ILE A 89 -9.43 -3.75 0.21
N GLY A 90 -9.55 -5.06 0.44
CA GLY A 90 -10.82 -5.76 0.31
C GLY A 90 -11.82 -5.32 1.39
N GLY A 91 -13.11 -5.25 1.03
CA GLY A 91 -14.19 -4.84 1.95
C GLY A 91 -14.19 -5.58 3.30
N ARG A 92 -13.86 -6.87 3.29
CA ARG A 92 -13.86 -7.75 4.47
C ARG A 92 -12.61 -7.64 5.35
N VAL A 93 -11.57 -6.94 4.91
CA VAL A 93 -10.32 -6.83 5.66
C VAL A 93 -10.49 -5.80 6.77
N LYS A 94 -10.29 -6.22 8.02
CA LYS A 94 -10.24 -5.33 9.18
C LYS A 94 -8.82 -4.78 9.32
N ILE A 95 -8.70 -3.49 9.58
CA ILE A 95 -7.43 -2.80 9.73
C ILE A 95 -7.33 -2.26 11.14
N ASN A 96 -6.24 -2.61 11.82
CA ASN A 96 -5.86 -2.05 13.10
C ASN A 96 -4.51 -1.35 12.92
N GLY A 97 -4.50 -0.02 12.93
CA GLY A 97 -3.31 0.78 12.59
C GLY A 97 -2.13 0.58 13.53
N GLU A 98 -2.38 0.32 14.81
CA GLU A 98 -1.35 0.11 15.85
C GLU A 98 -0.82 -1.32 15.88
N GLY A 99 -1.44 -2.23 15.11
CA GLY A 99 -1.03 -3.62 15.04
C GLY A 99 0.39 -3.79 14.49
N LEU A 100 1.10 -4.79 15.02
CA LEU A 100 2.38 -5.22 14.45
C LEU A 100 2.17 -5.78 13.04
N LEU A 101 3.01 -5.35 12.10
CA LEU A 101 2.91 -5.76 10.72
C LEU A 101 3.45 -7.18 10.51
N ASN A 102 2.63 -8.03 9.89
CA ASN A 102 3.03 -9.35 9.42
C ASN A 102 3.32 -9.32 7.91
N LYS A 103 4.30 -10.09 7.44
CA LYS A 103 4.67 -10.20 6.02
C LYS A 103 3.49 -10.67 5.15
N GLY A 104 2.69 -11.61 5.63
CA GLY A 104 1.50 -12.07 4.90
C GLY A 104 0.42 -10.99 4.73
N PHE A 105 0.28 -10.11 5.72
CA PHE A 105 -0.65 -8.98 5.63
C PHE A 105 -0.15 -7.89 4.67
N ALA A 106 1.15 -7.57 4.73
CA ALA A 106 1.79 -6.69 3.77
C ALA A 106 1.62 -7.22 2.34
N ALA A 107 1.90 -8.51 2.12
CA ALA A 107 1.75 -9.16 0.83
C ALA A 107 0.30 -9.06 0.31
N LEU A 108 -0.70 -9.29 1.17
CA LEU A 108 -2.11 -9.20 0.77
C LEU A 108 -2.47 -7.80 0.22
N LEU A 109 -1.99 -6.74 0.86
CA LEU A 109 -2.29 -5.36 0.45
C LEU A 109 -1.49 -4.96 -0.79
N PHE A 110 -0.19 -5.24 -0.83
CA PHE A 110 0.64 -4.95 -2.02
C PHE A 110 0.18 -5.73 -3.25
N HIS A 111 -0.27 -6.99 -3.08
CA HIS A 111 -0.89 -7.77 -4.16
C HIS A 111 -2.10 -7.06 -4.77
N GLY A 112 -2.93 -6.42 -3.92
CA GLY A 112 -4.04 -5.57 -4.36
C GLY A 112 -3.57 -4.29 -5.02
N ALA A 113 -2.55 -3.64 -4.46
CA ALA A 113 -2.00 -2.40 -5.01
C ALA A 113 -1.38 -2.59 -6.40
N LEU A 114 -0.75 -3.73 -6.64
CA LEU A 114 -0.16 -4.14 -7.92
C LEU A 114 -1.17 -4.68 -8.92
N ASN A 115 -2.44 -4.86 -8.52
CA ASN A 115 -3.49 -5.48 -9.33
C ASN A 115 -3.06 -6.84 -9.89
N LEU A 116 -2.39 -7.65 -9.08
CA LEU A 116 -1.97 -8.99 -9.47
C LEU A 116 -3.19 -9.90 -9.53
N ARG A 117 -3.37 -10.60 -10.65
CA ARG A 117 -4.43 -11.62 -10.79
C ARG A 117 -4.06 -12.94 -10.12
N GLY A 118 -2.76 -13.17 -9.89
CA GLY A 118 -2.19 -14.43 -9.47
C GLY A 118 -2.37 -15.57 -10.46
N GLY A 119 -1.74 -16.69 -10.14
CA GLY A 119 -1.88 -17.96 -10.85
C GLY A 119 -3.27 -18.59 -10.72
N LEU A 120 -3.48 -19.71 -11.41
CA LEU A 120 -4.76 -20.43 -11.44
C LEU A 120 -5.26 -20.80 -10.04
N THR A 121 -4.35 -21.20 -9.15
CA THR A 121 -4.65 -21.56 -7.76
C THR A 121 -5.24 -20.40 -6.96
N LEU A 122 -4.75 -19.18 -7.16
CA LEU A 122 -5.26 -17.98 -6.50
C LEU A 122 -6.67 -17.61 -6.95
N ARG A 123 -7.00 -17.91 -8.22
CA ARG A 123 -8.34 -17.68 -8.77
C ARG A 123 -9.38 -18.64 -8.21
N LEU A 124 -8.98 -19.88 -7.92
CA LEU A 124 -9.84 -20.91 -7.35
C LEU A 124 -10.00 -20.77 -5.84
N THR A 125 -8.90 -20.56 -5.12
CA THR A 125 -8.90 -20.52 -3.64
C THR A 125 -9.15 -19.12 -3.07
N GLY A 126 -9.04 -18.09 -3.91
CA GLY A 126 -9.18 -16.69 -3.52
C GLY A 126 -7.91 -16.09 -2.90
N ARG A 127 -7.99 -14.78 -2.67
CA ARG A 127 -6.91 -13.99 -2.06
C ARG A 127 -6.86 -14.26 -0.55
N SER A 128 -5.78 -14.93 -0.13
CA SER A 128 -5.43 -15.13 1.27
C SER A 128 -4.01 -14.62 1.52
N GLN A 129 -3.66 -14.30 2.77
CA GLN A 129 -2.31 -13.82 3.12
C GLN A 129 -1.21 -14.79 2.66
N ARG A 130 -1.44 -16.10 2.85
CA ARG A 130 -0.51 -17.15 2.44
C ARG A 130 -0.36 -17.19 0.93
N ASN A 131 -1.47 -17.20 0.20
CA ASN A 131 -1.44 -17.32 -1.26
C ASN A 131 -0.82 -16.06 -1.91
N CYS A 132 -1.19 -14.86 -1.45
CA CYS A 132 -0.62 -13.61 -1.94
C CYS A 132 0.89 -13.53 -1.66
N LEU A 133 1.36 -13.99 -0.50
CA LEU A 133 2.79 -14.04 -0.21
C LEU A 133 3.53 -14.97 -1.18
N GLN A 134 3.01 -16.17 -1.41
CA GLN A 134 3.60 -17.13 -2.35
C GLN A 134 3.66 -16.58 -3.78
N ASP A 135 2.61 -15.89 -4.22
CA ASP A 135 2.56 -15.23 -5.53
C ASP A 135 3.61 -14.11 -5.64
N MET A 136 3.79 -13.31 -4.59
CA MET A 136 4.80 -12.25 -4.55
C MET A 136 6.24 -12.78 -4.45
N ILE A 137 6.44 -13.91 -3.79
CA ILE A 137 7.71 -14.64 -3.76
C ILE A 137 8.04 -15.19 -5.15
N TYR A 138 7.06 -15.83 -5.81
CA TYR A 138 7.21 -16.35 -7.16
C TYR A 138 7.61 -15.25 -8.16
N LEU A 139 7.02 -14.07 -8.03
CA LEU A 139 7.37 -12.88 -8.83
C LEU A 139 8.66 -12.18 -8.37
N LYS A 140 9.38 -12.72 -7.37
CA LYS A 140 10.61 -12.16 -6.77
C LYS A 140 10.46 -10.75 -6.19
N ILE A 141 9.23 -10.32 -5.92
CA ILE A 141 8.94 -9.03 -5.28
C ILE A 141 9.25 -9.10 -3.78
N MET A 142 8.90 -10.23 -3.14
CA MET A 142 9.24 -10.49 -1.74
C MET A 142 10.26 -11.63 -1.61
N PRO A 143 11.15 -11.59 -0.61
CA PRO A 143 12.00 -12.73 -0.29
C PRO A 143 11.19 -13.86 0.36
N ASP A 144 11.76 -15.07 0.30
CA ASP A 144 11.20 -16.24 0.96
C ASP A 144 11.00 -15.97 2.45
N SER A 145 9.76 -16.18 2.92
CA SER A 145 9.36 -15.93 4.29
C SER A 145 8.03 -16.60 4.63
N SER A 146 7.70 -16.63 5.91
CA SER A 146 6.39 -17.10 6.39
C SER A 146 5.41 -15.95 6.53
N ALA A 147 4.13 -16.23 6.26
CA ALA A 147 3.05 -15.24 6.37
C ALA A 147 2.87 -14.68 7.79
N LYS A 148 3.31 -15.42 8.81
CA LYS A 148 3.22 -15.03 10.22
C LYS A 148 4.41 -14.20 10.69
N ASP A 149 5.48 -14.12 9.89
CA ASP A 149 6.69 -13.40 10.28
C ASP A 149 6.42 -11.91 10.36
N LYS A 150 7.10 -11.27 11.32
CA LYS A 150 7.06 -9.81 11.46
C LYS A 150 7.87 -9.16 10.36
N MET A 151 7.41 -8.01 9.90
CA MET A 151 8.09 -7.22 8.90
C MET A 151 8.81 -6.04 9.55
N SER A 152 10.10 -5.86 9.23
CA SER A 152 10.85 -4.70 9.67
C SER A 152 10.56 -3.49 8.78
N GLY A 153 10.90 -2.29 9.25
CA GLY A 153 10.75 -1.08 8.45
C GLY A 153 11.64 -1.07 7.18
N PRO A 154 12.93 -1.45 7.26
CA PRO A 154 13.78 -1.58 6.06
C PRO A 154 13.26 -2.62 5.05
N GLU A 155 12.71 -3.73 5.52
CA GLU A 155 12.06 -4.71 4.63
C GLU A 155 10.86 -4.10 3.90
N LEU A 156 10.07 -3.27 4.58
CA LEU A 156 8.91 -2.61 3.98
C LEU A 156 9.32 -1.59 2.91
N VAL A 157 10.39 -0.84 3.15
CA VAL A 157 10.98 0.09 2.16
C VAL A 157 11.50 -0.68 0.95
N SER A 158 12.20 -1.79 1.19
CA SER A 158 12.69 -2.68 0.12
C SER A 158 11.54 -3.23 -0.72
N LEU A 159 10.43 -3.61 -0.07
CA LEU A 159 9.22 -4.07 -0.75
C LEU A 159 8.59 -2.97 -1.61
N LEU A 160 8.49 -1.74 -1.09
CA LEU A 160 8.00 -0.59 -1.84
C LEU A 160 8.83 -0.35 -3.11
N GLN A 161 10.16 -0.41 -3.00
CA GLN A 161 11.06 -0.23 -4.14
C GLN A 161 10.85 -1.33 -5.19
N ARG A 162 10.89 -2.61 -4.79
CA ARG A 162 10.67 -3.73 -5.70
C ARG A 162 9.29 -3.70 -6.37
N ALA A 163 8.27 -3.25 -5.66
CA ALA A 163 6.93 -3.07 -6.22
C ALA A 163 6.91 -1.98 -7.31
N LYS A 164 7.67 -0.89 -7.14
CA LYS A 164 7.82 0.15 -8.17
C LYS A 164 8.58 -0.37 -9.38
N GLU A 165 9.71 -1.04 -9.16
CA GLU A 165 10.50 -1.69 -10.22
C GLU A 165 9.65 -2.67 -11.03
N PHE A 166 8.82 -3.49 -10.35
CA PHE A 166 7.89 -4.40 -11.02
C PHE A 166 6.87 -3.67 -11.90
N ASN A 167 6.32 -2.53 -11.44
CA ASN A 167 5.41 -1.73 -12.25
C ASN A 167 6.09 -1.11 -13.48
N LEU A 168 7.34 -0.66 -13.34
CA LEU A 168 8.15 -0.12 -14.44
C LEU A 168 8.45 -1.21 -15.47
N ALA A 169 8.91 -2.37 -15.02
CA ALA A 169 9.15 -3.54 -15.87
C ALA A 169 7.88 -3.98 -16.61
N LYS A 170 6.72 -3.99 -15.92
CA LYS A 170 5.42 -4.30 -16.52
C LYS A 170 4.97 -3.27 -17.56
N ALA A 171 5.35 -2.00 -17.39
CA ALA A 171 5.06 -0.95 -18.35
C ALA A 171 5.97 -0.99 -19.60
N GLY A 172 6.92 -1.92 -19.67
CA GLY A 172 7.90 -2.00 -20.76
C GLY A 172 8.98 -0.91 -20.66
N ILE A 173 9.01 -0.17 -19.56
CA ILE A 173 10.06 0.80 -19.20
C ILE A 173 11.04 0.01 -18.32
N ALA A 174 11.69 -0.98 -18.92
CA ALA A 174 12.72 -1.73 -18.22
C ALA A 174 13.98 -0.86 -18.16
N GLU A 175 14.15 -0.11 -17.07
CA GLU A 175 15.52 0.17 -16.63
C GLU A 175 16.12 -1.18 -16.25
N GLU A 176 17.12 -1.61 -17.02
CA GLU A 176 17.89 -2.80 -16.67
C GLU A 176 18.36 -2.67 -15.21
N PRO A 177 18.20 -3.72 -14.39
CA PRO A 177 18.75 -3.72 -13.05
C PRO A 177 20.25 -3.46 -13.16
N GLN A 178 20.78 -2.57 -12.31
CA GLN A 178 22.21 -2.38 -12.10
C GLN A 178 22.83 -3.68 -11.56
N ALA A 179 23.02 -4.64 -12.46
CA ALA A 179 23.77 -5.86 -12.28
C ALA A 179 25.05 -5.74 -13.13
N ALA A 180 25.85 -4.70 -12.87
CA ALA A 180 27.16 -4.53 -13.48
C ALA A 180 28.01 -3.49 -12.71
N SER A 181 28.31 -3.77 -11.45
CA SER A 181 29.59 -3.32 -10.86
C SER A 181 30.10 -4.33 -9.82
N GLU A 182 29.97 -5.61 -10.13
CA GLU A 182 30.88 -6.67 -9.66
C GLU A 182 31.85 -6.98 -10.83
N VAL A 183 32.62 -5.97 -11.25
CA VAL A 183 33.85 -6.16 -12.04
C VAL A 183 34.90 -5.16 -11.55
N VAL A 184 35.19 -5.17 -10.24
CA VAL A 184 36.48 -4.69 -9.70
C VAL A 184 36.87 -5.55 -8.50
N GLN A 185 36.86 -6.87 -8.67
CA GLN A 185 37.60 -7.80 -7.79
C GLN A 185 38.62 -8.64 -8.56
N GLU A 186 38.89 -8.33 -9.82
CA GLU A 186 39.98 -8.92 -10.61
C GLU A 186 41.08 -7.88 -10.87
N LYS A 187 41.65 -7.32 -9.79
CA LYS A 187 42.94 -6.61 -9.87
C LYS A 187 43.70 -6.67 -8.55
N VAL A 188 43.76 -7.86 -7.95
CA VAL A 188 44.73 -8.18 -6.89
C VAL A 188 45.97 -8.88 -7.44
N GLU A 189 46.00 -9.34 -8.70
CA GLU A 189 47.07 -10.25 -9.16
C GLU A 189 47.98 -9.70 -10.27
N LYS A 190 48.49 -8.45 -10.17
CA LYS A 190 49.56 -8.00 -11.08
C LYS A 190 50.48 -6.84 -10.67
N ILE A 191 50.67 -6.54 -9.38
CA ILE A 191 51.69 -5.55 -8.94
C ILE A 191 52.72 -6.17 -7.98
N GLU A 192 52.67 -7.47 -7.70
CA GLU A 192 53.74 -8.15 -6.95
C GLU A 192 54.96 -8.55 -7.82
N THR A 193 54.97 -8.24 -9.12
CA THR A 193 56.12 -8.53 -9.99
C THR A 193 56.29 -7.50 -11.10
N ARG A 194 56.75 -6.29 -10.76
CA ARG A 194 57.59 -5.46 -11.66
C ARG A 194 58.20 -4.26 -10.93
N LYS A 195 59.43 -4.51 -10.47
CA LYS A 195 60.54 -3.58 -10.19
C LYS A 195 60.49 -2.78 -8.90
#